data_AF-A0A4Q5Z9F3-F1
#
_entry.id   AF-A0A4Q5Z9F3-F1
#
_cell.length_a   1.000
_cell.length_b   1.000
_cell.length_c   1.000
_cell.angle_alpha   90.00
_cell.angle_beta   90.00
_cell.angle_gamma   90.00
#
_symmetry.space_group_name_H-M   'P 1'
#
loop_
_entity.id
_entity.type
_entity.pdbx_description
1 polymer ?
#
loop_
_entity_poly.entity_id
_entity_poly.type
_entity_poly.pdbx_seq_one_letter_code
_entity_poly.pdbx_strand_id
1 'polypeptide(L)'
;MIQRSCGSAVASFIFLLLIPDSLRSWVARTATSNVRNSKNLLDITSSDYHIQLENAVKYNIEWHRKFTLSFACLLLFMVGAPLGAIIRKGGLGMPMVVAIAFFIVFHIITISGEKLAKTMALEPWMGMWLATACLLPIAFVLVNAARKDAQVFNKELYIRVWNRLVKRKNKTA
;
A
#
# COMPACT_ATOMS: atom_id res chain seq x y z
N MET A 1 29.55 -39.18 -10.63
CA MET A 1 28.14 -38.75 -10.87
C MET A 1 27.49 -39.39 -12.12
N ILE A 2 28.12 -40.37 -12.79
CA ILE A 2 27.69 -40.88 -14.13
C ILE A 2 27.00 -42.27 -14.07
N GLN A 3 27.02 -42.97 -12.93
CA GLN A 3 26.48 -44.34 -12.80
C GLN A 3 24.96 -44.45 -12.61
N ARG A 4 24.25 -43.39 -12.20
CA ARG A 4 22.79 -43.46 -11.96
C ARG A 4 21.94 -43.40 -13.24
N SER A 5 22.47 -42.89 -14.35
CA SER A 5 21.71 -42.75 -15.60
C SER A 5 21.62 -44.04 -16.44
N CYS A 6 22.56 -44.98 -16.29
CA CYS A 6 22.54 -46.23 -17.08
C CYS A 6 21.47 -47.21 -16.57
N GLY A 7 21.24 -47.25 -15.25
CA GLY A 7 20.26 -48.14 -14.62
C GLY A 7 18.78 -47.80 -14.91
N SER A 8 18.45 -46.52 -15.07
CA SER A 8 17.07 -46.11 -15.40
C SER A 8 16.67 -46.45 -16.84
N ALA A 9 17.63 -46.38 -17.78
CA ALA A 9 17.37 -46.64 -19.20
C ALA A 9 17.11 -48.13 -19.48
N VAL A 10 17.86 -49.04 -18.85
CA VAL A 10 17.66 -50.50 -18.99
C VAL A 10 16.36 -50.98 -18.36
N ALA A 11 15.95 -50.39 -17.23
CA ALA A 11 14.69 -50.71 -16.57
C ALA A 11 13.47 -50.30 -17.40
N SER A 12 13.52 -49.13 -18.07
CA SER A 12 12.46 -48.71 -19.00
C SER A 12 12.34 -49.62 -20.23
N PHE A 13 13.45 -50.15 -20.74
CA PHE A 13 13.46 -51.04 -21.91
C PHE A 13 12.91 -52.44 -21.58
N ILE A 14 13.27 -52.99 -20.42
CA ILE A 14 12.75 -54.29 -19.92
C ILE A 14 11.25 -54.20 -19.63
N PHE A 15 10.79 -53.09 -19.04
CA PHE A 15 9.38 -52.85 -18.75
C PHE A 15 8.52 -52.80 -20.03
N LEU A 16 9.04 -52.23 -21.13
CA LEU A 16 8.36 -52.15 -22.42
C LEU A 16 8.25 -53.50 -23.15
N LEU A 17 9.20 -54.41 -22.94
CA LEU A 17 9.22 -55.76 -23.51
C LEU A 17 8.28 -56.75 -22.79
N LEU A 18 7.90 -56.46 -21.54
CA LEU A 18 7.01 -57.32 -20.74
C LEU A 18 5.51 -57.09 -21.03
N ILE A 19 5.16 -56.03 -21.77
CA ILE A 19 3.78 -55.56 -21.95
C ILE A 19 3.23 -55.99 -23.34
N PRO A 20 2.08 -56.67 -23.41
CA PRO A 20 1.39 -57.01 -24.68
C PRO A 20 1.06 -55.76 -25.51
N ASP A 21 1.17 -55.85 -26.84
CA ASP A 21 1.03 -54.70 -27.76
C ASP A 21 -0.31 -53.97 -27.64
N SER A 22 -1.39 -54.67 -27.25
CA SER A 22 -2.73 -54.09 -27.06
C SER A 22 -2.84 -53.17 -25.85
N LEU A 23 -2.02 -53.36 -24.80
CA LEU A 23 -2.11 -52.62 -23.54
C LEU A 23 -1.20 -51.39 -23.48
N ARG A 24 -0.26 -51.25 -24.42
CA ARG A 24 0.73 -50.15 -24.44
C ARG A 24 0.08 -48.77 -24.50
N SER A 25 -0.97 -48.62 -25.31
CA SER A 25 -1.68 -47.36 -25.48
C SER A 25 -2.44 -46.95 -24.21
N TRP A 26 -3.01 -47.92 -23.47
CA TRP A 26 -3.69 -47.67 -22.21
C TRP A 26 -2.70 -47.31 -21.09
N VAL A 27 -1.61 -48.07 -20.95
CA VAL A 27 -0.56 -47.79 -19.94
C VAL A 27 0.07 -46.42 -20.18
N ALA A 28 0.36 -46.06 -21.44
CA ALA A 28 0.88 -44.74 -21.78
C ALA A 28 -0.13 -43.62 -21.45
N ARG A 29 -1.41 -43.81 -21.75
CA ARG A 29 -2.48 -42.84 -21.41
C ARG A 29 -2.67 -42.70 -19.90
N THR A 30 -2.63 -43.79 -19.14
CA THR A 30 -2.72 -43.78 -17.67
C THR A 30 -1.49 -43.11 -17.06
N ALA A 31 -0.28 -43.42 -17.54
CA ALA A 31 0.95 -42.80 -17.08
C ALA A 31 0.96 -41.29 -17.37
N THR A 32 0.60 -40.89 -18.59
CA THR A 32 0.50 -39.46 -18.96
C THR A 32 -0.60 -38.73 -18.19
N SER A 33 -1.74 -39.38 -17.93
CA SER A 33 -2.81 -38.84 -17.08
C SER A 33 -2.35 -38.63 -15.64
N ASN A 34 -1.66 -39.61 -15.05
CA ASN A 34 -1.10 -39.49 -13.70
C ASN A 34 -0.06 -38.37 -13.60
N VAL A 35 0.85 -38.28 -14.57
CA VAL A 35 1.85 -37.20 -14.63
C VAL A 35 1.18 -35.84 -14.79
N ARG A 36 0.16 -35.73 -15.65
CA ARG A 36 -0.62 -34.50 -15.83
C ARG A 36 -1.36 -34.11 -14.54
N ASN A 37 -1.94 -35.07 -13.84
CA ASN A 37 -2.66 -34.84 -12.59
C ASN A 37 -1.73 -34.35 -11.48
N SER A 38 -0.55 -34.97 -11.33
CA SER A 38 0.48 -34.50 -10.40
C SER A 38 1.00 -33.11 -10.77
N LYS A 39 1.18 -32.83 -12.07
CA LYS A 39 1.57 -31.48 -12.53
C LYS A 39 0.50 -30.44 -12.18
N ASN A 40 -0.78 -30.74 -12.46
CA ASN A 40 -1.89 -29.84 -12.16
C ASN A 40 -2.00 -29.57 -10.65
N LEU A 41 -1.80 -30.59 -9.79
CA LEU A 41 -1.79 -30.41 -8.34
C LEU A 41 -0.67 -29.48 -7.87
N LEU A 42 0.54 -29.59 -8.46
CA LEU A 42 1.65 -28.70 -8.15
C LEU A 42 1.39 -27.27 -8.62
N ASP A 43 0.82 -27.10 -9.82
CA ASP A 43 0.45 -25.79 -10.36
C ASP A 43 -0.63 -25.12 -9.48
N ILE A 44 -1.62 -25.89 -9.02
CA ILE A 44 -2.66 -25.43 -8.08
C ILE A 44 -2.03 -25.04 -6.73
N THR A 45 -1.21 -25.92 -6.14
CA THR A 45 -0.57 -25.66 -4.83
C THR A 45 0.34 -24.44 -4.88
N SER A 46 1.06 -24.24 -5.98
CA SER A 46 1.90 -23.05 -6.19
C SER A 46 1.03 -21.79 -6.29
N SER A 47 -0.11 -21.85 -6.99
CA SER A 47 -1.03 -20.72 -7.08
C SER A 47 -1.72 -20.40 -5.75
N ASP A 48 -2.07 -21.41 -4.97
CA ASP A 48 -2.69 -21.28 -3.65
C ASP A 48 -1.76 -20.58 -2.67
N TYR A 49 -0.46 -20.88 -2.71
CA TYR A 49 0.54 -20.19 -1.88
C TYR A 49 0.59 -18.69 -2.15
N HIS A 50 0.55 -18.28 -3.42
CA HIS A 50 0.53 -16.86 -3.79
C HIS A 50 -0.77 -16.18 -3.34
N ILE A 51 -1.92 -16.85 -3.49
CA ILE A 51 -3.22 -16.31 -3.07
C ILE A 51 -3.29 -16.15 -1.56
N GLN A 52 -2.78 -17.13 -0.79
CA GLN A 52 -2.78 -17.05 0.67
C GLN A 52 -1.87 -15.93 1.20
N LEU A 53 -0.70 -15.73 0.59
CA LEU A 53 0.19 -14.62 0.92
C LEU A 53 -0.47 -13.26 0.61
N GLU A 54 -1.11 -13.12 -0.55
CA GLU A 54 -1.85 -11.90 -0.87
C GLU A 54 -2.99 -11.61 0.11
N ASN A 55 -3.73 -12.64 0.52
CA ASN A 55 -4.82 -12.50 1.46
C ASN A 55 -4.33 -12.08 2.85
N ALA A 56 -3.20 -12.64 3.31
CA ALA A 56 -2.56 -12.25 4.56
C ALA A 56 -2.11 -10.77 4.53
N VAL A 57 -1.53 -10.32 3.42
CA VAL A 57 -1.12 -8.91 3.23
C VAL A 57 -2.35 -7.99 3.23
N LYS A 58 -3.41 -8.34 2.50
CA LYS A 58 -4.68 -7.58 2.46
C LYS A 58 -5.31 -7.46 3.85
N TYR A 59 -5.30 -8.53 4.63
CA TYR A 59 -5.80 -8.52 6.01
C TYR A 59 -5.01 -7.54 6.89
N ASN A 60 -3.68 -7.57 6.81
CA ASN A 60 -2.82 -6.64 7.56
C ASN A 60 -3.05 -5.18 7.17
N ILE A 61 -3.22 -4.88 5.87
CA ILE A 61 -3.55 -3.53 5.38
C ILE A 61 -4.86 -3.03 6.01
N GLU A 62 -5.90 -3.86 5.96
CA GLU A 62 -7.23 -3.48 6.48
C GLU A 62 -7.20 -3.24 7.99
N TRP A 63 -6.38 -4.00 8.72
CA TRP A 63 -6.18 -3.81 10.16
C TRP A 63 -5.55 -2.44 10.45
N HIS A 64 -4.43 -2.12 9.80
CA HIS A 64 -3.71 -0.84 9.96
C HIS A 64 -4.55 0.37 9.51
N ARG A 65 -5.45 0.19 8.53
CA ARG A 65 -6.37 1.22 8.07
C ARG A 65 -7.29 1.73 9.18
N LYS A 66 -7.86 0.80 9.95
CA LYS A 66 -8.79 1.14 11.04
C LYS A 66 -8.08 1.92 12.14
N PHE A 67 -6.85 1.54 12.51
CA PHE A 67 -6.05 2.28 13.49
C PHE A 67 -5.69 3.69 13.02
N THR A 68 -5.25 3.82 11.77
CA THR A 68 -4.84 5.10 11.19
C THR A 68 -6.02 6.07 11.12
N LEU A 69 -7.23 5.59 10.81
CA LEU A 69 -8.44 6.41 10.79
C LEU A 69 -8.75 7.00 12.18
N SER A 70 -8.67 6.19 13.24
CA SER A 70 -8.87 6.68 14.61
C SER A 70 -7.80 7.71 15.01
N PHE A 71 -6.53 7.47 14.66
CA PHE A 71 -5.44 8.42 14.90
C PHE A 71 -5.62 9.74 14.14
N ALA A 72 -6.15 9.68 12.93
CA ALA A 72 -6.44 10.86 12.12
C ALA A 72 -7.49 11.76 12.77
N CYS A 73 -8.53 11.20 13.38
CA CYS A 73 -9.52 11.97 14.14
C CYS A 73 -8.87 12.74 15.31
N LEU A 74 -7.93 12.11 16.03
CA LEU A 74 -7.19 12.77 17.10
C LEU A 74 -6.31 13.91 16.58
N LEU A 75 -5.58 13.67 15.48
CA LEU A 75 -4.75 14.71 14.84
C LEU A 75 -5.60 15.87 14.33
N LEU A 76 -6.76 15.57 13.72
CA LEU A 76 -7.67 16.59 13.21
C LEU A 76 -8.27 17.44 14.33
N PHE A 77 -8.62 16.82 15.46
CA PHE A 77 -9.05 17.55 16.66
C PHE A 77 -7.94 18.47 17.17
N MET A 78 -6.71 17.96 17.23
CA MET A 78 -5.54 18.72 17.68
C MET A 78 -5.16 19.86 16.73
N VAL A 79 -5.53 19.78 15.46
CA VAL A 79 -5.41 20.86 14.45
C VAL A 79 -6.60 21.83 14.54
N GLY A 80 -7.81 21.34 14.78
CA GLY A 80 -9.03 22.13 14.87
C GLY A 80 -9.06 23.06 16.09
N ALA A 81 -8.62 22.58 17.26
CA ALA A 81 -8.55 23.36 18.49
C ALA A 81 -7.69 24.64 18.39
N PRO A 82 -6.41 24.58 17.95
CA PRO A 82 -5.59 25.77 17.79
C PRO A 82 -6.15 26.71 16.71
N LEU A 83 -6.62 26.17 15.58
CA LEU A 83 -7.19 27.00 14.51
C LEU A 83 -8.46 27.73 14.95
N GLY A 84 -9.32 27.08 15.74
CA GLY A 84 -10.51 27.68 16.31
C GLY A 84 -10.20 28.79 17.31
N ALA A 85 -9.15 28.62 18.14
CA ALA A 85 -8.75 29.61 19.13
C ALA A 85 -8.02 30.82 18.53
N ILE A 86 -7.21 30.63 17.48
CA ILE A 86 -6.44 31.71 16.84
C ILE A 86 -7.35 32.68 16.06
N ILE A 87 -8.35 32.17 15.36
CA ILE A 87 -9.12 32.94 14.38
C ILE A 87 -10.32 33.60 15.06
N ARG A 88 -10.08 34.64 15.88
CA ARG A 88 -11.14 35.39 16.57
C ARG A 88 -12.04 36.24 15.65
N LYS A 89 -11.72 36.36 14.35
CA LYS A 89 -12.51 37.13 13.35
C LYS A 89 -13.36 36.26 12.41
N GLY A 90 -13.40 34.95 12.61
CA GLY A 90 -14.22 34.02 11.81
C GLY A 90 -15.48 33.58 12.57
N GLY A 91 -16.61 33.50 11.88
CA GLY A 91 -17.83 32.87 12.44
C GLY A 91 -17.63 31.38 12.74
N LEU A 92 -18.60 30.75 13.42
CA LEU A 92 -18.57 29.35 13.88
C LEU A 92 -18.13 28.30 12.83
N GLY A 93 -18.25 28.61 11.53
CA GLY A 93 -17.90 27.70 10.43
C GLY A 93 -16.45 27.71 9.94
N MET A 94 -15.64 28.74 10.23
CA MET A 94 -14.23 28.79 9.76
C MET A 94 -13.36 27.61 10.22
N PRO A 95 -13.36 27.20 11.51
CA PRO A 95 -12.60 26.02 11.93
C PRO A 95 -13.13 24.73 11.31
N MET A 96 -14.44 24.63 11.06
CA MET A 96 -15.07 23.46 10.43
C MET A 96 -14.61 23.27 8.99
N VAL A 97 -14.59 24.33 8.18
CA VAL A 97 -14.15 24.26 6.78
C VAL A 97 -12.68 23.85 6.69
N VAL A 98 -11.82 24.42 7.54
CA VAL A 98 -10.39 24.07 7.54
C VAL A 98 -10.18 22.62 7.99
N ALA A 99 -10.94 22.13 8.97
CA ALA A 99 -10.89 20.72 9.37
C ALA A 99 -11.28 19.78 8.21
N ILE A 100 -12.35 20.08 7.47
CA ILE A 100 -12.77 19.28 6.31
C ILE A 100 -11.70 19.30 5.22
N ALA A 101 -11.09 20.46 4.94
CA ALA A 101 -10.02 20.56 3.95
C ALA A 101 -8.82 19.67 4.31
N PHE A 102 -8.37 19.69 5.56
CA PHE A 102 -7.30 18.78 6.03
C PHE A 102 -7.71 17.32 5.99
N PHE A 103 -8.97 17.00 6.33
CA PHE A 103 -9.50 15.65 6.23
C PHE A 103 -9.46 15.09 4.81
N ILE A 104 -9.85 15.89 3.81
CA ILE A 104 -9.80 15.49 2.39
C ILE A 104 -8.35 15.22 1.97
N VAL A 105 -7.41 16.10 2.32
CA VAL A 105 -5.98 15.91 1.99
C VAL A 105 -5.45 14.62 2.60
N PHE A 106 -5.71 14.39 3.89
CA PHE A 106 -5.34 13.15 4.57
C PHE A 106 -5.96 11.92 3.89
N HIS A 107 -7.23 12.00 3.49
CA HIS A 107 -7.92 10.89 2.85
C HIS A 107 -7.33 10.55 1.48
N ILE A 108 -6.97 11.56 0.67
CA ILE A 108 -6.30 11.35 -0.62
C ILE A 108 -4.95 10.67 -0.45
N ILE A 109 -4.15 11.09 0.54
CA ILE A 109 -2.85 10.47 0.85
C ILE A 109 -3.06 9.02 1.29
N THR A 110 -4.07 8.75 2.12
CA THR A 110 -4.40 7.40 2.60
C THR A 110 -4.81 6.48 1.46
N ILE A 111 -5.70 6.93 0.56
CA ILE A 111 -6.09 6.17 -0.63
C ILE A 111 -4.87 5.91 -1.54
N SER A 112 -4.01 6.91 -1.70
CA SER A 112 -2.78 6.75 -2.48
C SER A 112 -1.86 5.70 -1.84
N GLY A 113 -1.63 5.77 -0.53
CA GLY A 113 -0.84 4.79 0.21
C GLY A 113 -1.42 3.37 0.13
N GLU A 114 -2.74 3.22 0.19
CA GLU A 114 -3.43 1.95 0.01
C GLU A 114 -3.20 1.36 -1.39
N LYS A 115 -3.23 2.20 -2.44
CA LYS A 115 -2.92 1.76 -3.80
C LYS A 115 -1.48 1.26 -3.92
N LEU A 116 -0.52 1.95 -3.31
CA LEU A 116 0.90 1.52 -3.32
C LEU A 116 1.10 0.21 -2.55
N ALA A 117 0.40 0.02 -1.43
CA ALA A 117 0.46 -1.22 -0.65
C ALA A 117 -0.18 -2.41 -1.41
N LYS A 118 -1.25 -2.16 -2.18
CA LYS A 118 -1.91 -3.19 -3.01
C LYS A 118 -1.05 -3.68 -4.18
N THR A 119 -0.19 -2.84 -4.73
CA THR A 119 0.76 -3.23 -5.79
C THR A 119 1.98 -3.98 -5.23
N MET A 120 2.01 -4.29 -3.93
CA MET A 120 3.15 -4.91 -3.23
C MET A 120 4.46 -4.10 -3.36
N ALA A 121 4.36 -2.82 -3.72
CA ALA A 121 5.50 -1.92 -3.91
C ALA A 121 6.03 -1.37 -2.56
N LEU A 122 5.18 -1.34 -1.54
CA LEU A 122 5.50 -0.91 -0.18
C LEU A 122 4.90 -1.89 0.83
N GLU A 123 5.58 -2.09 1.95
CA GLU A 123 5.00 -2.87 3.05
C GLU A 123 3.71 -2.20 3.57
N PRO A 124 2.69 -3.00 3.95
CA PRO A 124 1.41 -2.52 4.47
C PRO A 124 1.53 -1.47 5.57
N TRP A 125 2.46 -1.66 6.51
CA TRP A 125 2.61 -0.74 7.64
C TRP A 125 3.10 0.63 7.18
N MET A 126 4.07 0.69 6.25
CA MET A 126 4.60 1.95 5.73
C MET A 126 3.54 2.70 4.93
N GLY A 127 2.82 2.01 4.05
CA GLY A 127 1.80 2.62 3.19
C GLY A 127 0.67 3.27 4.00
N MET A 128 0.25 2.64 5.09
CA MET A 128 -0.83 3.17 5.94
C MET A 128 -0.35 4.27 6.89
N TRP A 129 0.85 4.13 7.47
CA TRP A 129 1.39 5.12 8.41
C TRP A 129 1.92 6.39 7.74
N LEU A 130 2.18 6.36 6.43
CA LEU A 130 2.64 7.52 5.66
C LEU A 130 1.71 8.72 5.80
N ALA A 131 0.38 8.50 5.79
CA ALA A 131 -0.59 9.56 5.96
C ALA A 131 -0.47 10.23 7.33
N THR A 132 -0.36 9.44 8.40
CA THR A 132 -0.16 9.92 9.78
C THR A 132 1.19 10.62 9.93
N ALA A 133 2.26 10.04 9.39
CA ALA A 133 3.61 10.59 9.44
C ALA A 133 3.73 11.94 8.70
N CYS A 134 2.93 12.16 7.66
CA CYS A 134 2.85 13.45 6.96
C CYS A 134 2.02 14.49 7.75
N LEU A 135 0.90 14.07 8.35
CA LEU A 135 -0.02 14.98 9.04
C LEU A 135 0.48 15.39 10.44
N LEU A 136 1.18 14.50 11.14
CA LEU A 136 1.70 14.72 12.49
C LEU A 136 2.67 15.92 12.61
N PRO A 137 3.69 16.10 11.74
CA PRO A 137 4.55 17.28 11.80
C PRO A 137 3.78 18.57 11.49
N ILE A 138 2.80 18.51 10.58
CA ILE A 138 1.93 19.66 10.28
C ILE A 138 1.13 20.04 11.52
N ALA A 139 0.49 19.07 12.18
CA ALA A 139 -0.26 19.27 13.41
C ALA A 139 0.63 19.85 14.52
N PHE A 140 1.83 19.30 14.71
CA PHE A 140 2.78 19.78 15.72
C PHE A 140 3.25 21.22 15.47
N VAL A 141 3.57 21.56 14.21
CA VAL A 141 3.94 22.93 13.82
C VAL A 141 2.78 23.88 14.07
N LEU A 142 1.55 23.51 13.70
CA LEU A 142 0.36 24.33 13.91
C LEU A 142 0.06 24.58 15.39
N VAL A 143 0.18 23.54 16.22
CA VAL A 143 0.01 23.64 17.68
C VAL A 143 1.07 24.55 18.28
N ASN A 144 2.33 24.40 17.88
CA ASN A 144 3.41 25.29 18.35
C ASN A 144 3.22 26.74 17.90
N ALA A 145 2.69 26.94 16.70
CA ALA A 145 2.33 28.24 16.17
C ALA A 145 1.21 28.90 17.01
N ALA A 146 0.18 28.13 17.36
CA ALA A 146 -0.92 28.58 18.22
C ALA A 146 -0.44 28.99 19.61
N ARG A 147 0.47 28.19 20.19
CA ARG A 147 1.06 28.46 21.51
C ARG A 147 1.88 29.73 21.57
N LYS A 148 2.50 30.13 20.46
CA LYS A 148 3.40 31.29 20.40
C LYS A 148 2.67 32.60 20.10
N ASP A 149 1.33 32.63 20.13
CA ASP A 149 0.47 33.74 19.67
C ASP A 149 0.89 34.30 18.29
N ALA A 150 1.58 33.46 17.49
CA ALA A 150 2.04 33.87 16.20
C ALA A 150 0.79 34.00 15.33
N GLN A 151 0.52 35.22 14.86
CA GLN A 151 -0.33 35.43 13.70
C GLN A 151 0.27 34.65 12.51
N VAL A 152 0.02 33.35 12.45
CA VAL A 152 0.46 32.48 11.35
C VAL A 152 -0.24 32.89 10.05
N PHE A 153 -1.42 33.48 10.20
CA PHE A 153 -2.09 34.29 9.17
C PHE A 153 -1.68 35.77 9.25
N ASN A 154 -0.39 36.06 9.30
CA ASN A 154 0.05 37.39 8.89
C ASN A 154 -0.18 37.45 7.37
N LYS A 155 -1.28 38.08 6.93
CA LYS A 155 -1.54 38.43 5.52
C LYS A 155 -0.26 38.93 4.84
N GLU A 156 0.60 39.61 5.59
CA GLU A 156 1.91 40.07 5.15
C GLU A 156 2.92 39.00 4.72
N LEU A 157 2.94 37.79 5.31
CA LEU A 157 3.86 36.72 4.87
C LEU A 157 3.42 36.16 3.52
N TYR A 158 2.12 35.94 3.32
CA TYR A 158 1.56 35.52 2.04
C TYR A 158 1.80 36.58 0.96
N ILE A 159 1.50 37.86 1.26
CA ILE A 159 1.76 38.99 0.35
C ILE A 159 3.27 39.14 0.06
N ARG A 160 4.15 38.98 1.06
CA ARG A 160 5.61 39.09 0.88
C ARG A 160 6.20 37.95 0.05
N VAL A 161 5.70 36.73 0.18
CA VAL A 161 6.15 35.58 -0.63
C VAL A 161 5.62 35.71 -2.06
N TRP A 162 4.34 36.05 -2.22
CA TRP A 162 3.72 36.30 -3.53
C TRP A 162 4.44 37.43 -4.28
N ASN A 163 4.68 38.57 -3.64
CA ASN A 163 5.38 39.70 -4.24
C ASN A 163 6.84 39.37 -4.58
N ARG A 164 7.51 38.50 -3.82
CA ARG A 164 8.88 38.04 -4.15
C ARG A 164 8.91 37.12 -5.36
N LEU A 165 7.90 36.27 -5.54
CA LEU A 165 7.78 35.39 -6.70
C LEU A 165 7.39 36.18 -7.96
N VAL A 166 6.49 37.15 -7.84
CA VAL A 166 6.09 38.03 -8.96
C VAL A 166 7.23 38.98 -9.36
N LYS A 167 7.99 39.55 -8.41
CA LYS A 167 9.16 40.39 -8.73
C LYS A 167 10.27 39.64 -9.47
N ARG A 168 10.40 38.32 -9.28
CA ARG A 168 11.39 37.51 -10.01
C ARG A 168 11.03 37.34 -11.49
N LYS A 169 9.75 37.37 -11.88
CA LYS A 169 9.35 37.32 -13.29
C LYS A 169 9.62 38.63 -14.05
N ASN A 170 9.51 39.78 -13.38
CA ASN A 170 9.67 41.10 -14.02
C ASN A 170 11.13 41.59 -14.14
N LYS A 171 12.12 40.80 -13.72
CA LYS A 171 13.56 41.16 -13.80
C LYS A 171 14.30 40.40 -14.92
N THR A 172 13.57 39.60 -15.70
CA THR A 172 14.07 38.76 -16.80
C THR A 172 13.30 38.98 -18.11
N ALA A 173 12.59 40.11 -18.22
CA ALA A 173 12.01 40.63 -19.45
C ALA A 173 12.58 42.02 -19.73
#